data_AF-A0A6H1KZN7-F1
#
_entry.id   AF-A0A6H1KZN7-F1
#
_cell.length_a   1.000
_cell.length_b   1.000
_cell.length_c   1.000
_cell.angle_alpha   90.00
_cell.angle_beta   90.00
_cell.angle_gamma   90.00
#
_symmetry.space_group_name_H-M   'P 1'
#
loop_
_entity.id
_entity.type
_entity.pdbx_description
1 polymer ?
#
loop_
_entity_poly.entity_id
_entity_poly.type
_entity_poly.pdbx_seq_one_letter_code
_entity_poly.pdbx_strand_id
1 'polypeptide(L)'
;MTAVATIQRSEDMPHSELAHALRELRVKQGSPTLRRLSDRAQVSPASVQQWLLGRTLPQRDALLKVLEALDSEPDDAARVLRLWDQAVTGRERGQRRAEIAFHSDIPLPQFGQPDPLTVATPAQFVEALRAVPIWAGSPSLRTLADRGRSRLSKSSVGAMLNSEELPKYDRFMAYLYACGIRDKNLDVWVFTWRRLKALQGPESQWMPGLTSAAASFR
;
A
#
# COMPACT_ATOMS: atom_id res chain seq x y z
N MET A 1 28.76 -41.09 -11.33
CA MET A 1 28.76 -39.64 -11.58
C MET A 1 27.33 -39.12 -11.44
N THR A 2 26.89 -38.86 -10.21
CA THR A 2 25.55 -38.28 -9.96
C THR A 2 25.78 -37.02 -9.13
N ALA A 3 25.65 -35.88 -9.79
CA ALA A 3 26.04 -34.57 -9.28
C ALA A 3 25.01 -34.03 -8.28
N VAL A 4 25.50 -33.77 -7.07
CA VAL A 4 25.30 -32.57 -6.24
C VAL A 4 24.08 -31.71 -6.59
N ALA A 5 22.98 -31.91 -5.86
CA ALA A 5 21.77 -31.10 -5.91
C ALA A 5 21.41 -30.48 -4.54
N THR A 6 22.39 -29.97 -3.79
CA THR A 6 22.15 -29.54 -2.38
C THR A 6 22.56 -28.10 -2.04
N ILE A 7 23.05 -27.27 -2.97
CA ILE A 7 23.58 -25.94 -2.62
C ILE A 7 23.00 -24.82 -3.49
N GLN A 8 21.66 -24.69 -3.51
CA GLN A 8 20.99 -23.51 -4.11
C GLN A 8 19.96 -22.85 -3.18
N ARG A 9 19.83 -23.29 -1.92
CA ARG A 9 18.86 -22.72 -0.96
C ARG A 9 19.36 -21.54 -0.13
N SER A 10 20.61 -21.08 -0.28
CA SER A 10 21.16 -19.99 0.56
C SER A 10 21.02 -18.58 -0.03
N GLU A 11 20.70 -18.44 -1.31
CA GLU A 11 20.65 -17.12 -1.99
C GLU A 11 19.35 -16.34 -1.70
N ASP A 12 18.28 -17.00 -1.25
CA ASP A 12 16.96 -16.38 -1.03
C ASP A 12 16.62 -16.03 0.44
N MET A 13 17.52 -16.27 1.40
CA MET A 13 17.23 -15.89 2.79
C MET A 13 17.55 -14.40 3.05
N PRO A 14 16.57 -13.62 3.56
CA PRO A 14 16.81 -12.22 3.88
C PRO A 14 17.94 -12.11 4.91
N HIS A 15 18.97 -11.31 4.63
CA HIS A 15 20.15 -11.12 5.51
C HIS A 15 21.14 -12.30 5.55
N SER A 16 21.19 -13.14 4.51
CA SER A 16 22.12 -14.27 4.37
C SER A 16 23.60 -13.89 4.50
N GLU A 17 24.00 -12.72 3.97
CA GLU A 17 25.38 -12.24 4.03
C GLU A 17 25.85 -11.90 5.46
N LEU A 18 25.01 -11.20 6.24
CA LEU A 18 25.29 -10.92 7.65
C LEU A 18 25.38 -12.22 8.47
N ALA A 19 24.46 -13.14 8.23
CA ALA A 19 24.44 -14.44 8.87
C ALA A 19 25.66 -15.30 8.52
N HIS A 20 26.17 -15.18 7.28
CA HIS A 20 27.40 -15.82 6.86
C HIS A 20 28.60 -15.23 7.59
N ALA A 21 28.76 -13.91 7.59
CA ALA A 21 29.87 -13.23 8.26
C ALA A 21 29.92 -13.52 9.78
N LEU A 22 28.76 -13.56 10.45
CA LEU A 22 28.71 -13.94 11.87
C LEU A 22 29.11 -15.40 12.12
N ARG A 23 28.77 -16.31 11.20
CA ARG A 23 29.20 -17.71 11.29
C ARG A 23 30.70 -17.86 11.04
N GLU A 24 31.24 -17.18 10.03
CA GLU A 24 32.68 -17.14 9.75
C GLU A 24 33.46 -16.64 10.98
N LEU A 25 33.02 -15.52 11.56
CA LEU A 25 33.65 -14.94 12.74
C LEU A 25 33.59 -15.89 13.94
N ARG A 26 32.44 -16.54 14.16
CA ARG A 26 32.29 -17.55 15.20
C ARG A 26 33.24 -18.73 15.00
N VAL A 27 33.46 -19.17 13.76
CA VAL A 27 34.40 -20.25 13.44
C VAL A 27 35.85 -19.80 13.68
N LYS A 28 36.23 -18.60 13.24
CA LYS A 28 37.56 -17.99 13.48
C LYS A 28 37.90 -17.95 14.97
N GLN A 29 36.91 -17.72 15.82
CA GLN A 29 37.04 -17.63 17.27
C GLN A 29 36.85 -18.98 18.01
N GLY A 30 37.01 -20.10 17.32
CA GLY A 30 36.99 -21.43 17.93
C GLY A 30 35.58 -22.01 18.17
N SER A 31 34.56 -21.47 17.50
CA SER A 31 33.17 -21.96 17.52
C SER A 31 32.56 -22.06 18.93
N PRO A 32 32.58 -20.99 19.75
CA PRO A 32 31.97 -21.01 21.08
C PRO A 32 30.52 -21.48 21.03
N THR A 33 30.07 -22.23 22.04
CA THR A 33 28.69 -22.71 22.10
C THR A 33 27.72 -21.52 22.15
N LEU A 34 26.54 -21.67 21.56
CA LEU A 34 25.53 -20.61 21.56
C LEU A 34 25.18 -20.16 22.98
N ARG A 35 25.14 -21.09 23.94
CA ARG A 35 24.92 -20.80 25.36
C ARG A 35 26.01 -19.88 25.92
N ARG A 36 27.28 -20.25 25.76
CA ARG A 36 28.41 -19.43 26.24
C ARG A 36 28.45 -18.05 25.59
N LEU A 37 28.16 -17.98 24.30
CA LEU A 37 28.09 -16.71 23.56
C LEU A 37 26.93 -15.83 24.05
N SER A 38 25.77 -16.44 24.30
CA SER A 38 24.57 -15.76 24.83
C SER A 38 24.80 -15.21 26.22
N ASP A 39 25.41 -16.01 27.10
CA ASP A 39 25.70 -15.62 28.48
C ASP A 39 26.68 -14.43 28.51
N ARG A 40 27.72 -14.45 27.67
CA ARG A 40 28.69 -13.34 27.55
C ARG A 40 28.08 -12.09 26.94
N ALA A 41 27.28 -12.23 25.88
CA ALA A 41 26.66 -11.10 25.19
C ALA A 41 25.40 -10.55 25.90
N GLN A 42 24.89 -11.26 26.91
CA GLN A 42 23.60 -10.99 27.56
C GLN A 42 22.45 -10.91 26.53
N VAL A 43 22.46 -11.83 25.56
CA VAL A 43 21.44 -11.95 24.50
C VAL A 43 20.86 -13.35 24.56
N SER A 44 19.57 -13.52 24.24
CA SER A 44 18.95 -14.85 24.26
C SER A 44 19.59 -15.81 23.23
N PRO A 45 19.78 -17.10 23.57
CA PRO A 45 20.29 -18.11 22.62
C PRO A 45 19.44 -18.26 21.37
N ALA A 46 18.12 -18.11 21.51
CA ALA A 46 17.19 -18.14 20.40
C ALA A 46 17.45 -16.98 19.43
N SER A 47 17.65 -15.76 19.92
CA SER A 47 17.94 -14.58 19.09
C SER A 47 19.25 -14.76 18.33
N VAL A 48 20.32 -15.18 19.01
CA VAL A 48 21.63 -15.44 18.36
C VAL A 48 21.50 -16.52 17.28
N GLN A 49 20.74 -17.58 17.55
CA GLN A 49 20.46 -18.61 16.56
C GLN A 49 19.68 -18.08 15.35
N GLN A 50 18.64 -17.25 15.56
CA GLN A 50 17.90 -16.64 14.45
C GLN A 50 18.79 -15.75 13.58
N TRP A 51 19.76 -15.04 14.17
CA TRP A 51 20.71 -14.19 13.42
C TRP A 51 21.71 -15.01 12.62
N LEU A 52 22.28 -16.07 13.21
CA LEU A 52 23.21 -16.97 12.51
C LEU A 52 22.54 -17.75 11.37
N LEU A 53 21.22 -17.95 11.47
CA LEU A 53 20.40 -18.52 10.41
C LEU A 53 19.93 -17.48 9.37
N GLY A 54 20.15 -16.18 9.60
CA GLY A 54 19.66 -15.12 8.71
C GLY A 54 18.14 -15.05 8.66
N ARG A 55 17.45 -15.29 9.78
CA ARG A 55 15.98 -15.18 9.86
C ARG A 55 15.52 -13.83 10.38
N THR A 56 16.36 -13.17 11.17
CA THR A 56 16.10 -11.84 11.75
C THR A 56 17.37 -11.01 11.78
N LEU A 57 17.22 -9.69 11.78
CA LEU A 57 18.33 -8.77 12.04
C LEU A 57 18.46 -8.49 13.54
N PRO A 58 19.68 -8.46 14.09
CA PRO A 58 19.92 -7.97 15.43
C PRO A 58 19.65 -6.46 15.52
N GLN A 59 19.29 -5.99 16.72
CA GLN A 59 19.44 -4.58 17.07
C GLN A 59 20.92 -4.23 17.14
N ARG A 60 21.29 -2.99 16.79
CA ARG A 60 22.70 -2.56 16.71
C ARG A 60 23.49 -2.85 17.98
N ASP A 61 22.92 -2.51 19.14
CA ASP A 61 23.57 -2.73 20.43
C ASP A 61 23.77 -4.21 20.75
N ALA A 62 22.78 -5.04 20.41
CA ALA A 62 22.88 -6.48 20.63
C ALA A 62 23.92 -7.13 19.71
N LEU A 63 24.07 -6.62 18.49
CA LEU A 63 25.13 -7.02 17.57
C LEU A 63 26.52 -6.65 18.11
N LEU A 64 26.69 -5.43 18.64
CA LEU A 64 27.94 -5.00 19.26
C LEU A 64 28.34 -5.90 20.44
N LYS A 65 27.39 -6.23 21.32
CA LYS A 65 27.63 -7.16 22.44
C LYS A 65 28.05 -8.55 21.97
N VAL A 66 27.48 -9.05 20.86
CA VAL A 66 27.90 -10.33 20.27
C VAL A 66 29.31 -10.24 19.70
N LEU A 67 29.66 -9.15 19.02
CA LEU A 67 31.01 -8.93 18.49
C LEU A 67 32.06 -8.83 19.62
N GLU A 68 31.71 -8.13 20.70
CA GLU A 68 32.54 -8.04 21.92
C GLU A 68 32.68 -9.42 22.59
N ALA A 69 31.60 -10.17 22.74
CA ALA A 69 31.64 -11.51 23.33
C ALA A 69 32.44 -12.53 22.50
N LEU A 70 32.56 -12.29 21.20
CA LEU A 70 33.40 -13.05 20.26
C LEU A 70 34.86 -12.58 20.24
N ASP A 71 35.24 -11.54 20.99
CA ASP A 71 36.59 -10.94 20.96
C ASP A 71 37.01 -10.60 19.51
N SER A 72 36.09 -9.98 18.78
CA SER A 72 36.25 -9.74 17.35
C SER A 72 37.33 -8.69 17.08
N GLU A 73 38.20 -8.95 16.10
CA GLU A 73 39.15 -7.94 15.63
C GLU A 73 38.42 -6.73 15.04
N PRO A 74 39.00 -5.51 15.12
CA PRO A 74 38.34 -4.28 14.65
C PRO A 74 37.87 -4.34 13.19
N ASP A 75 38.66 -4.96 12.32
CA ASP A 75 38.34 -5.07 10.88
C ASP A 75 37.18 -6.04 10.62
N ASP A 76 37.13 -7.14 11.34
CA ASP A 76 36.02 -8.11 11.28
C ASP A 76 34.73 -7.48 11.81
N ALA A 77 34.81 -6.79 12.95
CA ALA A 77 33.69 -6.06 13.51
C ALA A 77 33.17 -4.99 12.53
N ALA A 78 34.08 -4.23 11.90
CA ALA A 78 33.71 -3.23 10.90
C ALA A 78 33.05 -3.86 9.67
N ARG A 79 33.53 -5.02 9.20
CA ARG A 79 32.89 -5.78 8.10
C ARG A 79 31.46 -6.19 8.47
N VAL A 80 31.26 -6.77 9.65
CA VAL A 80 29.93 -7.21 10.10
C VAL A 80 28.97 -6.02 10.26
N LEU A 81 29.46 -4.90 10.80
CA LEU A 81 28.65 -3.69 10.96
C LEU A 81 28.26 -3.07 9.61
N ARG A 82 29.13 -3.09 8.60
CA ARG A 82 28.79 -2.65 7.24
C ARG A 82 27.68 -3.51 6.62
N LEU A 83 27.78 -4.84 6.77
CA LEU A 83 26.75 -5.77 6.29
C LEU A 83 25.41 -5.56 7.01
N TRP A 84 25.45 -5.27 8.32
CA TRP A 84 24.25 -4.93 9.08
C TRP A 84 23.60 -3.63 8.57
N ASP A 85 24.39 -2.58 8.33
CA ASP A 85 23.91 -1.29 7.82
C ASP A 85 23.26 -1.42 6.44
N GLN A 86 23.89 -2.19 5.55
CA GLN A 86 23.33 -2.52 4.23
C GLN A 86 22.01 -3.29 4.35
N ALA A 87 21.93 -4.24 5.28
CA ALA A 87 20.74 -5.04 5.50
C ALA A 87 19.58 -4.23 6.11
N VAL A 88 19.86 -3.30 7.04
CA VAL A 88 18.87 -2.37 7.61
C VAL A 88 18.38 -1.40 6.55
N THR A 89 19.30 -0.77 5.81
CA THR A 89 18.96 0.16 4.72
C THR A 89 18.14 -0.53 3.63
N GLY A 90 18.49 -1.78 3.27
CA GLY A 90 17.73 -2.59 2.32
C GLY A 90 16.30 -2.87 2.82
N ARG A 91 16.13 -3.19 4.10
CA ARG A 91 14.82 -3.38 4.74
C ARG A 91 13.99 -2.10 4.72
N GLU A 92 14.57 -0.96 5.09
CA GLU A 92 13.87 0.33 5.10
C GLU A 92 13.43 0.75 3.70
N ARG A 93 14.27 0.55 2.68
CA ARG A 93 13.88 0.79 1.28
C ARG A 93 12.76 -0.13 0.84
N GLY A 94 12.82 -1.41 1.23
CA GLY A 94 11.75 -2.38 0.98
C GLY A 94 10.44 -1.98 1.65
N GLN A 95 10.49 -1.58 2.92
CA GLN A 95 9.35 -1.08 3.68
C GLN A 95 8.77 0.19 3.08
N ARG A 96 9.59 1.19 2.73
CA ARG A 96 9.13 2.40 2.04
C ARG A 96 8.51 2.10 0.69
N ARG A 97 9.07 1.15 -0.07
CA ARG A 97 8.50 0.74 -1.36
C ARG A 97 7.14 0.05 -1.17
N ALA A 98 7.02 -0.79 -0.14
CA ALA A 98 5.75 -1.42 0.25
C ALA A 98 4.75 -0.38 0.78
N GLU A 99 5.21 0.62 1.52
CA GLU A 99 4.40 1.72 2.04
C GLU A 99 3.89 2.61 0.90
N ILE A 100 4.74 2.95 -0.07
CA ILE A 100 4.32 3.67 -1.29
C ILE A 100 3.33 2.81 -2.10
N ALA A 101 3.58 1.51 -2.24
CA ALA A 101 2.64 0.59 -2.87
C ALA A 101 1.30 0.51 -2.11
N PHE A 102 1.34 0.49 -0.77
CA PHE A 102 0.15 0.48 0.07
C PHE A 102 -0.60 1.82 0.02
N HIS A 103 0.09 2.95 -0.01
CA HIS A 103 -0.54 4.26 -0.21
C HIS A 103 -1.14 4.39 -1.62
N SER A 104 -0.63 3.64 -2.60
CA SER A 104 -1.28 3.50 -3.91
C SER A 104 -2.54 2.62 -3.88
N ASP A 105 -2.84 1.93 -2.77
CA ASP A 105 -4.13 1.28 -2.48
C ASP A 105 -5.16 2.21 -1.82
N ILE A 106 -4.77 3.43 -1.44
CA ILE A 106 -5.74 4.46 -1.06
C ILE A 106 -6.48 4.89 -2.33
N PRO A 107 -7.82 4.83 -2.37
CA PRO A 107 -8.61 5.19 -3.54
C PRO A 107 -8.64 6.72 -3.65
N LEU A 108 -7.54 7.30 -4.12
CA LEU A 108 -7.44 8.70 -4.50
C LEU A 108 -7.58 8.81 -6.02
N PRO A 109 -8.33 9.80 -6.53
CA PRO A 109 -8.36 10.11 -7.96
C PRO A 109 -6.94 10.35 -8.50
N GLN A 110 -6.67 9.90 -9.73
CA GLN A 110 -5.39 10.19 -10.39
C GLN A 110 -5.22 11.70 -10.63
N PHE A 111 -3.97 12.19 -10.67
CA PHE A 111 -3.65 13.61 -10.85
C PHE A 111 -4.44 14.23 -12.02
N GLY A 112 -5.19 15.30 -11.75
CA GLY A 112 -6.00 16.04 -12.73
C GLY A 112 -7.40 15.49 -13.00
N GLN A 113 -7.76 14.32 -12.45
CA GLN A 113 -9.12 13.79 -12.53
C GLN A 113 -10.06 14.56 -11.58
N PRO A 114 -11.33 14.81 -11.95
CA PRO A 114 -12.31 15.36 -11.03
C PRO A 114 -12.45 14.48 -9.78
N ASP A 115 -12.32 15.09 -8.60
CA ASP A 115 -12.37 14.40 -7.32
C ASP A 115 -13.79 14.43 -6.72
N PRO A 116 -14.51 13.30 -6.69
CA PRO A 116 -15.84 13.23 -6.12
C PRO A 116 -15.83 13.22 -4.57
N LEU A 117 -14.70 13.12 -3.87
CA LEU A 117 -14.69 13.09 -2.40
C LEU A 117 -15.04 14.44 -1.76
N THR A 118 -14.76 15.53 -2.47
CA THR A 118 -15.06 16.91 -2.04
C THR A 118 -16.54 17.27 -2.16
N VAL A 119 -17.33 16.44 -2.84
CA VAL A 119 -18.75 16.65 -3.10
C VAL A 119 -19.58 16.38 -1.85
N ALA A 120 -20.38 17.36 -1.45
CA ALA A 120 -21.28 17.26 -0.29
C ALA A 120 -22.75 17.08 -0.66
N THR A 121 -23.14 17.38 -1.92
CA THR A 121 -24.54 17.33 -2.37
C THR A 121 -24.73 16.57 -3.68
N PRO A 122 -25.93 16.04 -3.96
CA PRO A 122 -26.26 15.41 -5.24
C PRO A 122 -26.04 16.32 -6.46
N ALA A 123 -26.38 17.62 -6.34
CA ALA A 123 -26.15 18.59 -7.41
C ALA A 123 -24.65 18.77 -7.70
N GLN A 124 -23.82 18.90 -6.66
CA GLN A 124 -22.36 18.94 -6.79
C GLN A 124 -21.79 17.64 -7.37
N PHE A 125 -22.43 16.49 -7.12
CA PHE A 125 -22.03 15.21 -7.72
C PHE A 125 -22.25 15.23 -9.24
N VAL A 126 -23.38 15.78 -9.69
CA VAL A 126 -23.66 15.93 -11.12
C VAL A 126 -22.73 16.95 -11.77
N GLU A 127 -22.39 18.04 -11.08
CA GLU A 127 -21.36 18.98 -11.55
C GLU A 127 -19.99 18.31 -11.72
N ALA A 128 -19.57 17.50 -10.74
CA ALA A 128 -18.35 16.71 -10.84
C ALA A 128 -18.40 15.76 -12.06
N LEU A 129 -19.55 15.12 -12.32
CA LEU A 129 -19.74 14.29 -13.52
C LEU A 129 -19.61 15.09 -14.83
N ARG A 130 -20.01 16.37 -14.87
CA ARG A 130 -19.83 17.23 -16.06
C ARG A 130 -18.36 17.55 -16.35
N ALA A 131 -17.49 17.51 -15.34
CA ALA A 131 -16.04 17.72 -15.52
C ALA A 131 -15.33 16.47 -16.07
N VAL A 132 -15.92 15.28 -15.93
CA VAL A 132 -15.30 14.01 -16.34
C VAL A 132 -15.01 13.93 -17.85
N PRO A 133 -15.92 14.31 -18.77
CA PRO A 133 -15.62 14.32 -20.20
C PRO A 133 -14.50 15.27 -20.57
N ILE A 134 -14.42 16.43 -19.92
CA ILE A 134 -13.37 17.43 -20.19
C ILE A 134 -12.00 16.81 -19.90
N TRP A 135 -11.88 16.14 -18.76
CA TRP A 135 -10.69 15.35 -18.41
C TRP A 135 -10.43 14.19 -19.39
N ALA A 136 -11.47 13.48 -19.81
CA ALA A 136 -11.37 12.33 -20.72
C ALA A 136 -11.05 12.70 -22.20
N GLY A 137 -10.68 13.95 -22.48
CA GLY A 137 -10.39 14.43 -23.83
C GLY A 137 -11.64 14.77 -24.66
N SER A 138 -12.73 15.14 -23.99
CA SER A 138 -14.03 15.51 -24.58
C SER A 138 -14.59 14.48 -25.57
N PRO A 139 -14.77 13.21 -25.17
CA PRO A 139 -15.34 12.19 -26.04
C PRO A 139 -16.76 12.59 -26.47
N SER A 140 -17.05 12.46 -27.76
CA SER A 140 -18.38 12.79 -28.28
C SER A 140 -19.46 11.89 -27.64
N LEU A 141 -20.70 12.39 -27.55
CA LEU A 141 -21.82 11.61 -27.03
C LEU A 141 -22.07 10.31 -27.81
N ARG A 142 -21.69 10.27 -29.09
CA ARG A 142 -21.72 9.06 -29.92
C ARG A 142 -20.67 8.05 -29.46
N THR A 143 -19.43 8.51 -29.25
CA THR A 143 -18.33 7.70 -28.72
C THR A 143 -18.64 7.13 -27.33
N LEU A 144 -19.32 7.91 -26.48
CA LEU A 144 -19.75 7.44 -25.16
C LEU A 144 -20.86 6.38 -25.23
N ALA A 145 -21.81 6.52 -26.16
CA ALA A 145 -22.87 5.52 -26.38
C ALA A 145 -22.28 4.18 -26.91
N ASP A 146 -21.33 4.26 -27.83
CA ASP A 146 -20.63 3.09 -28.39
C ASP A 146 -19.81 2.36 -27.30
N ARG A 147 -19.08 3.11 -26.46
CA ARG A 147 -18.30 2.55 -25.34
C ARG A 147 -19.17 2.05 -24.19
N GLY A 148 -20.35 2.63 -24.00
CA GLY A 148 -21.32 2.30 -22.95
C GLY A 148 -22.10 1.01 -23.17
N ARG A 149 -21.75 0.20 -24.20
CA ARG A 149 -22.36 -1.10 -24.54
C ARG A 149 -23.90 -1.06 -24.44
N SER A 150 -24.53 -0.16 -25.19
CA SER A 150 -25.99 0.07 -25.30
C SER A 150 -26.75 0.46 -24.02
N ARG A 151 -26.07 0.68 -22.88
CA ARG A 151 -26.71 1.15 -21.62
C ARG A 151 -26.81 2.67 -21.50
N LEU A 152 -26.20 3.41 -22.43
CA LEU A 152 -26.21 4.87 -22.46
C LEU A 152 -26.80 5.36 -23.79
N SER A 153 -28.06 5.79 -23.78
CA SER A 153 -28.58 6.61 -24.89
C SER A 153 -28.13 8.07 -24.72
N LYS A 154 -27.98 8.80 -25.83
CA LYS A 154 -27.68 10.24 -25.83
C LYS A 154 -28.66 11.02 -24.94
N SER A 155 -29.95 10.68 -25.02
CA SER A 155 -31.01 11.28 -24.20
C SER A 155 -30.85 10.95 -22.70
N SER A 156 -30.43 9.74 -22.36
CA SER A 156 -30.23 9.33 -20.96
C SER A 156 -29.03 10.02 -20.30
N VAL A 157 -27.95 10.23 -21.06
CA VAL A 157 -26.77 10.97 -20.59
C VAL A 157 -27.12 12.45 -20.40
N GLY A 158 -27.82 13.06 -21.37
CA GLY A 158 -28.28 14.44 -21.25
C GLY A 158 -29.21 14.65 -20.06
N ALA A 159 -30.21 13.78 -19.88
CA ALA A 159 -31.12 13.84 -18.74
C ALA A 159 -30.40 13.65 -17.40
N MET A 160 -29.39 12.78 -17.35
CA MET A 160 -28.58 12.57 -16.15
C MET A 160 -27.74 13.80 -15.78
N LEU A 161 -27.07 14.41 -16.76
CA LEU A 161 -26.19 15.55 -16.52
C LEU A 161 -26.95 16.86 -16.29
N ASN A 162 -28.23 16.94 -16.68
CA ASN A 162 -29.09 18.10 -16.45
C ASN A 162 -29.96 17.97 -15.19
N SER A 163 -29.88 16.84 -14.47
CA SER A 163 -30.62 16.63 -13.23
C SER A 163 -29.88 17.23 -12.04
N GLU A 164 -30.62 17.71 -11.04
CA GLU A 164 -30.07 18.07 -9.72
C GLU A 164 -30.13 16.88 -8.73
N GLU A 165 -30.75 15.78 -9.15
CA GLU A 165 -30.89 14.56 -8.36
C GLU A 165 -29.72 13.60 -8.60
N LEU A 166 -29.51 12.72 -7.62
CA LEU A 166 -28.47 11.70 -7.70
C LEU A 166 -28.79 10.73 -8.85
N PRO A 167 -27.88 10.56 -9.84
CA PRO A 167 -28.09 9.64 -10.94
C PRO A 167 -28.33 8.19 -10.48
N LYS A 168 -29.09 7.42 -11.27
CA LYS A 168 -29.21 5.97 -11.05
C LYS A 168 -27.85 5.29 -11.14
N TYR A 169 -27.60 4.33 -10.25
CA TYR A 169 -26.31 3.66 -10.09
C TYR A 169 -25.74 3.13 -11.41
N ASP A 170 -26.51 2.30 -12.10
CA ASP A 170 -26.07 1.68 -13.37
C ASP A 170 -25.74 2.70 -14.45
N ARG A 171 -26.42 3.85 -14.43
CA ARG A 171 -26.31 4.88 -15.46
C ARG A 171 -25.03 5.71 -15.29
N PHE A 172 -24.72 6.17 -14.07
CA PHE A 172 -23.47 6.90 -13.86
C PHE A 172 -22.25 5.97 -13.94
N MET A 173 -22.39 4.71 -13.50
CA MET A 173 -21.33 3.70 -13.66
C MET A 173 -21.00 3.48 -15.13
N ALA A 174 -21.99 3.22 -15.98
CA ALA A 174 -21.77 3.06 -17.41
C ALA A 174 -21.13 4.30 -18.04
N TYR A 175 -21.50 5.50 -17.58
CA TYR A 175 -20.95 6.77 -18.06
C TYR A 175 -19.47 6.94 -17.68
N LEU A 176 -19.11 6.73 -16.40
CA LEU A 176 -17.72 6.75 -15.95
C LEU A 176 -16.89 5.70 -16.71
N TYR A 177 -17.48 4.51 -16.95
CA TYR A 177 -16.85 3.49 -17.78
C TYR A 177 -16.63 3.98 -19.23
N ALA A 178 -17.59 4.67 -19.84
CA ALA A 178 -17.45 5.19 -21.19
C ALA A 178 -16.39 6.31 -21.30
N CYS A 179 -16.23 7.11 -20.23
CA CYS A 179 -15.21 8.15 -20.08
C CYS A 179 -13.82 7.62 -19.72
N GLY A 180 -13.64 6.30 -19.58
CA GLY A 180 -12.34 5.70 -19.30
C GLY A 180 -11.95 5.65 -17.81
N ILE A 181 -12.84 6.05 -16.90
CA ILE A 181 -12.63 5.85 -15.46
C ILE A 181 -12.82 4.36 -15.14
N ARG A 182 -11.83 3.77 -14.47
CA ARG A 182 -11.74 2.33 -14.16
C ARG A 182 -11.25 2.15 -12.73
N ASP A 183 -11.40 0.92 -12.25
CA ASP A 183 -10.76 0.38 -11.04
C ASP A 183 -10.92 1.31 -9.82
N LYS A 184 -9.84 1.57 -9.09
CA LYS A 184 -9.86 2.34 -7.84
C LYS A 184 -10.48 3.72 -7.98
N ASN A 185 -10.29 4.39 -9.12
CA ASN A 185 -10.92 5.69 -9.36
C ASN A 185 -12.44 5.55 -9.38
N LEU A 186 -12.97 4.48 -9.97
CA LEU A 186 -14.40 4.18 -9.98
C LEU A 186 -14.93 3.92 -8.57
N ASP A 187 -14.14 3.26 -7.70
CA ASP A 187 -14.52 3.01 -6.31
C ASP A 187 -14.71 4.31 -5.52
N VAL A 188 -13.92 5.37 -5.81
CA VAL A 188 -14.12 6.71 -5.22
C VAL A 188 -15.50 7.27 -5.59
N TRP A 189 -15.88 7.18 -6.87
CA TRP A 189 -17.18 7.65 -7.34
C TRP A 189 -18.33 6.85 -6.74
N VAL A 190 -18.18 5.53 -6.62
CA VAL A 190 -19.15 4.65 -5.98
C VAL A 190 -19.30 4.98 -4.49
N PHE A 191 -18.19 5.20 -3.79
CA PHE A 191 -18.19 5.61 -2.39
C PHE A 191 -18.94 6.92 -2.19
N THR A 192 -18.60 7.97 -2.94
CA THR A 192 -19.30 9.27 -2.86
C THR A 192 -20.78 9.10 -3.16
N TRP A 193 -21.14 8.36 -4.20
CA TRP A 193 -22.54 8.10 -4.54
C TRP A 193 -23.30 7.43 -3.40
N ARG A 194 -22.72 6.38 -2.79
CA ARG A 194 -23.32 5.68 -1.65
C ARG A 194 -23.48 6.59 -0.43
N ARG A 195 -22.47 7.41 -0.13
CA ARG A 195 -22.51 8.40 0.94
C ARG A 195 -23.65 9.39 0.74
N LEU A 196 -23.78 9.97 -0.46
CA LEU A 196 -24.87 10.92 -0.77
C LEU A 196 -26.24 10.24 -0.74
N LYS A 197 -26.34 8.99 -1.21
CA LYS A 197 -27.59 8.24 -1.16
C LYS A 197 -28.03 7.93 0.27
N ALA A 198 -27.08 7.59 1.15
CA ALA A 198 -27.35 7.37 2.57
C ALA A 198 -27.90 8.63 3.25
N LEU A 199 -27.35 9.81 2.90
CA LEU A 199 -27.85 11.10 3.40
C LEU A 199 -29.25 11.49 2.89
N GLN A 200 -29.71 10.89 1.79
CA GLN A 200 -31.08 11.08 1.26
C GLN A 200 -32.10 10.07 1.80
N GLY A 201 -31.66 9.00 2.46
CA GLY A 201 -32.54 7.93 2.93
C GLY A 201 -33.17 8.22 4.31
N PRO A 202 -34.33 7.61 4.62
CA PRO A 202 -34.95 7.68 5.95
C PRO A 202 -34.08 7.07 7.07
N GLU A 203 -33.06 6.27 6.72
CA GLU A 203 -32.04 5.72 7.65
C GLU A 203 -31.06 6.77 8.20
N SER A 204 -31.15 8.03 7.75
CA SER A 204 -30.50 9.19 8.39
C SER A 204 -30.87 9.32 9.88
N GLN A 205 -31.95 8.67 10.32
CA GLN A 205 -32.39 8.59 11.71
C GLN A 205 -31.50 7.69 12.60
N TRP A 206 -30.68 6.79 12.05
CA TRP A 206 -29.87 5.84 12.85
C TRP A 206 -28.41 6.25 13.02
N MET A 207 -27.98 7.37 12.42
CA MET A 207 -26.68 8.01 12.71
C MET A 207 -26.90 9.34 13.45
N PRO A 208 -26.85 9.36 14.79
CA PRO A 208 -26.88 10.61 15.53
C PRO A 208 -25.60 11.40 15.21
N GLY A 209 -25.74 12.56 14.55
CA GLY A 209 -24.62 13.46 14.22
C GLY A 209 -24.65 14.07 12.81
N LEU A 210 -25.51 13.59 11.91
CA LEU A 210 -25.61 14.11 10.52
C LEU A 210 -26.93 14.84 10.21
N THR A 211 -27.79 15.05 11.20
CA THR A 211 -29.06 15.74 11.02
C THR A 211 -28.87 17.24 10.74
N SER A 212 -28.95 17.54 9.44
CA SER A 212 -29.49 18.76 8.83
C SER A 212 -28.94 20.12 9.29
N ALA A 213 -27.88 20.56 8.61
CA ALA A 213 -27.59 21.99 8.43
C ALA A 213 -28.36 22.60 7.21
N ALA A 214 -29.41 21.95 6.73
CA ALA A 214 -30.15 22.38 5.53
C ALA A 214 -31.44 23.16 5.85
N ALA A 215 -31.59 23.66 7.09
CA ALA A 215 -32.73 24.49 7.49
C ALA A 215 -32.25 25.78 8.14
N SER A 216 -31.58 26.64 7.37
CA SER A 216 -31.55 28.10 7.58
C SER A 216 -30.78 28.78 6.47
N PHE A 217 -31.48 29.28 5.46
CA PHE A 217 -31.31 30.65 5.00
C PHE A 217 -32.58 31.04 4.21
N ARG A 218 -33.24 32.10 4.69
CA ARG A 218 -34.39 32.76 4.06
C ARG A 218 -33.95 33.53 2.83
#